data_AF-A0A968JYW8-F1
#
_entry.id   AF-A0A968JYW8-F1
#
_cell.length_a   1.000
_cell.length_b   1.000
_cell.length_c   1.000
_cell.angle_alpha   90.00
_cell.angle_beta   90.00
_cell.angle_gamma   90.00
#
_symmetry.space_group_name_H-M   'P 1'
#
loop_
_entity.id
_entity.type
_entity.pdbx_description
1 polymer ?
#
loop_
_entity_poly.entity_id
_entity_poly.type
_entity_poly.pdbx_seq_one_letter_code
_entity_poly.pdbx_strand_id
1 'polypeptide(L)'
;MATLEKTIITIETNINAPVDKVWKFWTEPYHIKQWNNASEDWFTPRSENDVRTGGRFVSRMEAKDGSEGFDFEGVYTNVVEHKLLEYVLGDGRKVQIFFIPSDIGTKITENFEAESLHSTELQKTGWNSILQNFKRYVESKKNLELLHYEIEIDAPADKVYNIMLGKDSYSEWTSIFNPSSSFEGSWEKGSKMLFLGEDNGKQEE
;
A
#
# COMPACT_ATOMS: atom_id res chain seq x y z
N MET A 1 -17.54 39.17 -5.49
CA MET A 1 -16.15 38.82 -5.11
C MET A 1 -15.58 38.02 -6.27
N ALA A 2 -14.49 38.47 -6.88
CA ALA A 2 -13.87 37.74 -7.98
C ALA A 2 -13.18 36.49 -7.39
N THR A 3 -13.61 35.31 -7.82
CA THR A 3 -12.87 34.07 -7.60
C THR A 3 -11.56 34.24 -8.37
N LEU A 4 -10.44 34.39 -7.69
CA LEU A 4 -9.12 34.35 -8.33
C LEU A 4 -9.02 33.01 -9.06
N GLU A 5 -8.91 33.03 -10.38
CA GLU A 5 -8.64 31.82 -11.17
C GLU A 5 -7.28 31.27 -10.72
N LYS A 6 -7.30 30.16 -9.99
CA LYS A 6 -6.08 29.46 -9.61
C LYS A 6 -5.62 28.61 -10.78
N THR A 7 -4.34 28.72 -11.12
CA THR A 7 -3.71 27.84 -12.12
C THR A 7 -3.81 26.39 -11.66
N ILE A 8 -4.34 25.50 -12.50
CA ILE A 8 -4.38 24.07 -12.25
C ILE A 8 -3.22 23.41 -12.98
N ILE A 9 -2.44 22.61 -12.26
CA ILE A 9 -1.39 21.77 -12.82
C ILE A 9 -1.92 20.34 -12.90
N THR A 10 -1.73 19.72 -14.06
CA THR A 10 -2.09 18.32 -14.30
C THR A 10 -0.83 17.50 -14.58
N ILE A 11 -0.72 16.36 -13.91
CA ILE A 11 0.27 15.31 -14.18
C ILE A 11 -0.44 13.96 -14.32
N GLU A 12 0.15 13.05 -15.08
CA GLU A 12 -0.43 11.72 -15.28
C GLU A 12 0.64 10.66 -15.54
N THR A 13 0.31 9.41 -15.23
CA THR A 13 1.14 8.25 -15.54
C THR A 13 0.29 7.01 -15.76
N ASN A 14 0.82 6.03 -16.49
CA ASN A 14 0.20 4.71 -16.64
C ASN A 14 0.99 3.71 -15.80
N ILE A 15 0.31 2.92 -14.98
CA ILE A 15 0.90 1.91 -14.08
C ILE A 15 0.43 0.53 -14.53
N ASN A 16 1.37 -0.37 -14.78
CA ASN A 16 1.12 -1.75 -15.18
C ASN A 16 0.71 -2.61 -13.97
N ALA A 17 -0.45 -2.31 -13.40
CA ALA A 17 -1.07 -3.01 -12.29
C ALA A 17 -2.60 -2.78 -12.27
N PRO A 18 -3.39 -3.75 -11.77
CA PRO A 18 -4.83 -3.58 -11.61
C PRO A 18 -5.15 -2.48 -10.59
N VAL A 19 -6.31 -1.83 -10.75
CA VAL A 19 -6.70 -0.66 -9.96
C VAL A 19 -6.76 -0.95 -8.46
N ASP A 20 -7.18 -2.16 -8.07
CA ASP A 20 -7.26 -2.56 -6.65
C ASP A 20 -5.87 -2.50 -5.98
N LYS A 21 -4.84 -2.98 -6.67
CA LYS A 21 -3.45 -2.93 -6.18
C LYS A 21 -2.94 -1.50 -6.14
N VAL A 22 -3.20 -0.73 -7.21
CA VAL A 22 -2.79 0.68 -7.30
C VAL A 22 -3.42 1.48 -6.17
N TRP A 23 -4.72 1.32 -5.93
CA TRP A 23 -5.45 1.98 -4.85
C TRP A 23 -4.91 1.59 -3.48
N LYS A 24 -4.72 0.28 -3.22
CA LYS A 24 -4.14 -0.22 -1.97
C LYS A 24 -2.77 0.41 -1.69
N PHE A 25 -1.90 0.44 -2.69
CA PHE A 25 -0.55 0.98 -2.55
C PHE A 25 -0.56 2.51 -2.38
N TRP A 26 -1.55 3.19 -2.97
CA TRP A 26 -1.73 4.63 -2.80
C TRP A 26 -2.22 4.99 -1.40
N THR A 27 -3.08 4.16 -0.81
CA THR A 27 -3.87 4.51 0.38
C THR A 27 -3.31 3.97 1.68
N GLU A 28 -2.67 2.81 1.70
CA GLU A 28 -2.20 2.20 2.94
C GLU A 28 -0.90 2.86 3.47
N PRO A 29 -0.84 3.27 4.75
CA PRO A 29 0.34 3.90 5.32
C PRO A 29 1.65 3.09 5.20
N TYR A 30 1.55 1.75 5.20
CA TYR A 30 2.70 0.88 4.98
C TYR A 30 3.35 1.16 3.62
N HIS A 31 2.53 1.29 2.57
CA HIS A 31 2.97 1.55 1.20
C HIS A 31 3.38 3.01 0.99
N ILE A 32 2.63 3.97 1.53
CA ILE A 32 2.94 5.42 1.42
C ILE A 32 4.37 5.74 1.87
N LYS A 33 4.82 5.15 2.98
CA LYS A 33 6.20 5.33 3.49
C LYS A 33 7.29 4.90 2.51
N GLN A 34 6.97 4.03 1.55
CA GLN A 34 7.94 3.49 0.59
C GLN A 34 8.11 4.37 -0.64
N TRP A 35 7.04 5.03 -1.08
CA TRP A 35 7.03 5.76 -2.35
C TRP A 35 6.91 7.27 -2.22
N ASN A 36 6.38 7.79 -1.10
CA ASN A 36 6.15 9.22 -0.91
C ASN A 36 7.47 9.94 -0.56
N ASN A 37 8.41 9.95 -1.50
CA ASN A 37 9.64 10.72 -1.43
C ASN A 37 9.93 11.30 -2.82
N ALA A 38 10.40 12.54 -2.85
CA ALA A 38 10.70 13.25 -4.10
C ALA A 38 12.04 12.83 -4.70
N SER A 39 12.96 12.33 -3.88
CA SER A 39 14.28 11.83 -4.27
C SER A 39 14.81 10.80 -3.27
N GLU A 40 15.92 10.14 -3.61
CA GLU A 40 16.58 9.16 -2.73
C GLU A 40 17.13 9.76 -1.44
N ASP A 41 17.35 11.07 -1.39
CA ASP A 41 17.83 11.78 -0.20
C ASP A 41 16.70 12.10 0.79
N TRP A 42 15.45 11.81 0.43
CA TRP A 42 14.28 12.01 1.27
C TRP A 42 13.63 10.69 1.66
N PHE A 43 12.94 10.69 2.79
CA PHE A 43 12.17 9.54 3.27
C PHE A 43 10.91 9.99 4.02
N THR A 44 9.96 9.06 4.18
CA THR A 44 8.72 9.29 4.94
C THR A 44 8.73 8.40 6.20
N PRO A 45 9.17 8.91 7.37
CA PRO A 45 9.21 8.12 8.62
C PRO A 45 7.83 7.71 9.12
N ARG A 46 6.82 8.56 8.93
CA ARG A 46 5.47 8.37 9.46
C ARG A 46 4.42 8.72 8.41
N SER A 47 3.41 7.89 8.32
CA SER A 47 2.21 8.15 7.52
C SER A 47 0.99 7.63 8.27
N GLU A 48 -0.10 8.38 8.21
CA GLU A 48 -1.43 8.03 8.71
C GLU A 48 -2.45 8.46 7.64
N ASN A 49 -3.45 7.62 7.39
CA ASN A 49 -4.39 7.86 6.31
C ASN A 49 -5.80 7.31 6.63
N ASP A 50 -6.76 8.20 6.91
CA ASP A 50 -8.18 7.88 7.11
C ASP A 50 -8.95 8.10 5.80
N VAL A 51 -8.99 7.08 4.95
CA VAL A 51 -9.49 7.17 3.56
C VAL A 51 -11.01 7.11 3.51
N ARG A 52 -11.64 8.22 3.89
CA ARG A 52 -13.08 8.46 3.77
C ARG A 52 -13.35 9.95 3.64
N THR A 53 -14.52 10.31 3.14
CA THR A 53 -14.95 11.73 3.11
C THR A 53 -14.94 12.32 4.53
N GLY A 54 -14.25 13.45 4.70
CA GLY A 54 -14.00 14.10 5.99
C GLY A 54 -12.83 13.51 6.80
N GLY A 55 -12.24 12.40 6.34
CA GLY A 55 -11.05 11.80 6.94
C GLY A 55 -9.79 12.63 6.69
N ARG A 56 -8.81 12.49 7.58
CA ARG A 56 -7.53 13.21 7.52
C ARG A 56 -6.39 12.26 7.12
N PHE A 57 -5.41 12.82 6.43
CA PHE A 57 -4.13 12.13 6.20
C PHE A 57 -2.98 13.04 6.61
N VAL A 58 -1.87 12.42 6.99
CA VAL A 58 -0.59 13.10 7.22
C VAL A 58 0.55 12.17 6.80
N SER A 59 1.49 12.69 6.04
CA SER A 59 2.76 12.04 5.74
C SER A 59 3.90 12.98 6.09
N ARG A 60 4.70 12.60 7.08
CA ARG A 60 5.92 13.33 7.47
C ARG A 60 6.99 13.04 6.43
N MET A 61 7.50 14.06 5.76
CA MET A 61 8.58 13.94 4.77
C MET A 61 9.83 14.63 5.32
N GLU A 62 10.97 13.95 5.28
CA GLU A 62 12.23 14.45 5.85
C GLU A 62 13.42 14.15 4.94
N ALA A 63 14.39 15.06 4.92
CA ALA A 63 15.70 14.79 4.36
C ALA A 63 16.45 13.80 5.27
N LYS A 64 17.14 12.83 4.69
CA LYS A 64 17.86 11.77 5.43
C LYS A 64 19.01 12.31 6.28
N ASP A 65 19.54 13.49 5.95
CA ASP A 65 20.56 14.18 6.73
C ASP A 65 19.99 14.99 7.91
N GLY A 66 18.66 15.05 8.05
CA GLY A 66 17.96 15.78 9.09
C GLY A 66 17.93 17.30 8.91
N SER A 67 18.35 17.82 7.75
CA SER A 67 18.40 19.26 7.48
C SER A 67 17.02 19.90 7.34
N GLU A 68 16.05 19.16 6.82
CA GLU A 68 14.72 19.66 6.48
C GLU A 68 13.64 18.59 6.69
N GLY A 69 12.43 19.03 7.03
CA GLY A 69 11.26 18.17 7.07
C GLY A 69 9.94 18.91 7.26
N PHE A 70 8.89 18.40 6.61
CA PHE A 70 7.55 18.99 6.64
C PHE A 70 6.46 17.92 6.67
N ASP A 71 5.26 18.34 7.08
CA ASP A 71 4.08 17.47 7.10
C ASP A 71 3.25 17.74 5.84
N PHE A 72 3.13 16.73 4.98
CA PHE A 72 2.18 16.74 3.88
C PHE A 72 0.85 16.19 4.41
N GLU A 73 -0.10 17.09 4.67
CA GLU A 73 -1.39 16.76 5.27
C GLU A 73 -2.57 17.42 4.57
N GLY A 74 -3.75 16.81 4.75
CA GLY A 74 -4.99 17.31 4.18
C GLY A 74 -6.23 16.59 4.70
N VAL A 75 -7.38 17.06 4.22
CA VAL A 75 -8.70 16.51 4.53
C VAL A 75 -9.38 16.08 3.24
N TYR A 76 -9.83 14.83 3.17
CA TYR A 76 -10.58 14.32 2.03
C TYR A 76 -11.95 14.99 1.94
N THR A 77 -12.26 15.58 0.78
CA THR A 77 -13.57 16.15 0.47
C THR A 77 -14.48 15.18 -0.25
N ASN A 78 -13.91 14.19 -0.95
CA ASN A 78 -14.64 13.15 -1.64
C ASN A 78 -13.74 11.92 -1.83
N VAL A 79 -14.29 10.74 -1.59
CA VAL A 79 -13.60 9.46 -1.77
C VAL A 79 -14.54 8.53 -2.51
N VAL A 80 -14.15 8.12 -3.70
CA VAL A 80 -14.82 7.07 -4.46
C VAL A 80 -13.79 5.98 -4.69
N GLU A 81 -13.97 4.86 -4.00
CA GLU A 81 -13.05 3.73 -4.03
C GLU A 81 -12.72 3.31 -5.47
N HIS A 82 -11.41 3.12 -5.72
CA HIS A 82 -10.83 2.74 -7.01
C HIS A 82 -11.05 3.73 -8.16
N LYS A 83 -11.50 4.97 -7.87
CA LYS A 83 -11.86 5.94 -8.90
C LYS A 83 -11.36 7.35 -8.61
N LEU A 84 -11.55 7.85 -7.39
CA LEU A 84 -11.35 9.26 -7.08
C LEU A 84 -10.93 9.47 -5.62
N LEU A 85 -9.91 10.30 -5.44
CA LEU A 85 -9.62 11.00 -4.18
C LEU A 85 -9.64 12.50 -4.44
N GLU A 86 -10.42 13.25 -3.66
CA GLU A 86 -10.36 14.70 -3.63
C GLU A 86 -10.04 15.14 -2.20
N TYR A 87 -9.14 16.11 -2.05
CA TYR A 87 -8.79 16.65 -0.76
C TYR A 87 -8.36 18.11 -0.82
N VAL A 88 -8.37 18.74 0.35
CA VAL A 88 -7.87 20.10 0.58
C VAL A 88 -6.66 20.01 1.50
N LEU A 89 -5.56 20.63 1.09
CA LEU A 89 -4.33 20.76 1.87
C LEU A 89 -4.49 21.80 3.00
N GLY A 90 -3.59 21.79 3.98
CA GLY A 90 -3.60 22.74 5.10
C GLY A 90 -3.58 24.22 4.68
N ASP A 91 -3.07 24.53 3.49
CA ASP A 91 -3.03 25.88 2.89
C ASP A 91 -4.27 26.22 2.03
N GLY A 92 -5.27 25.33 1.99
CA GLY A 92 -6.51 25.53 1.25
C GLY A 92 -6.44 25.18 -0.24
N ARG A 93 -5.31 24.66 -0.74
CA ARG A 93 -5.22 24.17 -2.12
C ARG A 93 -6.00 22.87 -2.29
N LYS A 94 -6.66 22.75 -3.43
CA LYS A 94 -7.42 21.56 -3.82
C LYS A 94 -6.58 20.62 -4.67
N VAL A 95 -6.78 19.33 -4.45
CA VAL A 95 -6.16 18.26 -5.22
C VAL A 95 -7.21 17.20 -5.56
N GLN A 96 -7.17 16.69 -6.79
CA GLN A 96 -7.99 15.59 -7.28
C GLN A 96 -7.10 14.53 -7.91
N ILE A 97 -7.36 13.27 -7.59
CA ILE A 97 -6.62 12.12 -8.09
C ILE A 97 -7.61 11.13 -8.68
N PHE A 98 -7.47 10.87 -9.98
CA PHE A 98 -8.31 9.92 -10.71
C PHE A 98 -7.56 8.62 -10.92
N PHE A 99 -8.23 7.51 -10.67
CA PHE A 99 -7.77 6.16 -10.94
C PHE A 99 -8.63 5.58 -12.06
N ILE A 100 -8.05 5.40 -13.25
CA ILE A 100 -8.78 5.01 -14.46
C ILE A 100 -8.24 3.65 -14.92
N PRO A 101 -9.00 2.55 -14.73
CA PRO A 101 -8.63 1.25 -15.27
C PRO A 101 -8.47 1.29 -16.79
N SER A 102 -7.49 0.56 -17.32
CA SER A 102 -7.24 0.39 -18.76
C SER A 102 -6.77 -1.03 -19.07
N ASP A 103 -6.74 -1.39 -20.36
CA ASP A 103 -6.35 -2.73 -20.82
C ASP A 103 -4.92 -3.13 -20.40
N ILE A 104 -4.07 -2.14 -20.11
CA ILE A 104 -2.65 -2.32 -19.76
C ILE A 104 -2.35 -1.98 -18.29
N GLY A 105 -3.39 -1.77 -17.45
CA GLY A 105 -3.24 -1.48 -16.02
C GLY A 105 -4.15 -0.34 -15.56
N THR A 106 -3.58 0.69 -14.93
CA THR A 106 -4.32 1.82 -14.36
C THR A 106 -3.63 3.13 -14.73
N LYS A 107 -4.37 4.08 -15.29
CA LYS A 107 -3.93 5.46 -15.47
C LYS A 107 -4.25 6.26 -14.20
N ILE A 108 -3.25 6.96 -13.68
CA ILE A 108 -3.43 7.96 -12.62
C ILE A 108 -3.33 9.36 -13.24
N THR A 109 -4.27 10.23 -12.90
CA THR A 109 -4.22 11.66 -13.23
C THR A 109 -4.40 12.47 -11.96
N GLU A 110 -3.45 13.36 -11.67
CA GLU A 110 -3.52 14.30 -10.55
C GLU A 110 -3.72 15.72 -11.08
N ASN A 111 -4.71 16.41 -10.52
CA ASN A 111 -4.95 17.83 -10.74
C ASN A 111 -4.78 18.56 -9.40
N PHE A 112 -3.95 19.58 -9.36
CA PHE A 112 -3.74 20.36 -8.15
C PHE A 112 -3.66 21.85 -8.44
N GLU A 113 -4.19 22.65 -7.52
CA GLU A 113 -4.03 24.10 -7.55
C GLU A 113 -2.55 24.46 -7.32
N ALA A 114 -2.00 25.28 -8.20
CA ALA A 114 -0.64 25.79 -8.06
C ALA A 114 -0.56 26.74 -6.86
N GLU A 115 0.56 26.68 -6.14
CA GLU A 115 0.90 27.70 -5.14
C GLU A 115 1.67 28.87 -5.80
N SER A 116 1.86 29.98 -5.06
CA SER A 116 2.37 31.25 -5.61
C SER A 116 3.84 31.55 -5.32
N LEU A 117 4.52 30.74 -4.51
CA LEU A 117 5.91 30.87 -4.09
C LEU A 117 6.88 30.29 -5.12
N HIS A 118 6.57 29.16 -5.75
CA HIS A 118 7.42 28.52 -6.77
C HIS A 118 6.77 28.54 -8.17
N SER A 119 7.60 28.41 -9.20
CA SER A 119 7.11 28.30 -10.58
C SER A 119 6.27 27.03 -10.78
N THR A 120 5.31 27.11 -11.70
CA THR A 120 4.45 25.98 -12.07
C THR A 120 5.24 24.78 -12.57
N GLU A 121 6.38 25.02 -13.21
CA GLU A 121 7.30 24.03 -13.76
C GLU A 121 8.03 23.28 -12.65
N LEU A 122 8.47 23.99 -11.60
CA LEU A 122 9.10 23.36 -10.44
C LEU A 122 8.10 22.49 -9.69
N GLN A 123 6.90 23.01 -9.46
CA GLN A 123 5.80 22.27 -8.83
C GLN A 123 5.44 21.02 -9.63
N LYS A 124 5.24 21.15 -10.95
CA LYS A 124 4.95 20.03 -11.86
C LYS A 124 6.06 18.97 -11.82
N THR A 125 7.32 19.41 -11.80
CA THR A 125 8.47 18.49 -11.75
C THR A 125 8.50 17.73 -10.44
N GLY A 126 8.35 18.41 -9.30
CA GLY A 126 8.36 17.78 -7.98
C GLY A 126 7.25 16.74 -7.81
N TRP A 127 6.01 17.11 -8.16
CA TRP A 127 4.86 16.20 -8.09
C TRP A 127 5.02 15.02 -9.05
N ASN A 128 5.46 15.26 -10.28
CA ASN A 128 5.70 14.18 -11.23
C ASN A 128 6.79 13.22 -10.74
N SER A 129 7.86 13.70 -10.09
CA SER A 129 8.89 12.82 -9.52
C SER A 129 8.32 11.86 -8.48
N ILE A 130 7.44 12.33 -7.60
CA ILE A 130 6.75 11.50 -6.61
C ILE A 130 5.84 10.48 -7.31
N LEU A 131 5.05 10.90 -8.29
CA LEU A 131 4.17 10.00 -9.06
C LEU A 131 4.96 8.92 -9.83
N GLN A 132 6.11 9.27 -10.40
CA GLN A 132 6.99 8.28 -11.06
C GLN A 132 7.62 7.33 -10.04
N ASN A 133 7.91 7.78 -8.82
CA ASN A 133 8.39 6.91 -7.76
C ASN A 133 7.32 5.91 -7.33
N PHE A 134 6.08 6.36 -7.18
CA PHE A 134 4.94 5.50 -6.94
C PHE A 134 4.78 4.43 -8.02
N LYS A 135 4.82 4.82 -9.30
CA LYS A 135 4.78 3.86 -10.43
C LYS A 135 5.85 2.78 -10.29
N ARG A 136 7.12 3.16 -10.09
CA ARG A 136 8.22 2.20 -9.90
C ARG A 136 7.98 1.28 -8.70
N TYR A 137 7.49 1.82 -7.59
CA TYR A 137 7.18 1.05 -6.40
C TYR A 137 6.10 -0.02 -6.67
N VAL A 138 4.97 0.36 -7.27
CA VAL A 138 3.88 -0.57 -7.60
C VAL A 138 4.32 -1.66 -8.58
N GLU A 139 5.09 -1.30 -9.60
CA GLU A 139 5.53 -2.23 -10.65
C GLU A 139 6.66 -3.15 -10.17
N SER A 140 7.53 -2.69 -9.25
CA SER A 140 8.59 -3.51 -8.68
C SER A 140 8.09 -4.60 -7.73
N LYS A 141 6.94 -4.36 -7.08
CA LYS A 141 6.28 -5.39 -6.26
C LYS A 141 5.48 -6.27 -7.22
N LYS A 142 6.03 -7.44 -7.59
CA LYS A 142 5.27 -8.48 -8.32
C LYS A 142 3.90 -8.64 -7.66
N ASN A 143 2.87 -8.89 -8.49
CA ASN A 143 1.52 -9.14 -8.00
C ASN A 143 1.58 -10.17 -6.88
N LEU A 144 1.39 -9.70 -5.65
CA LEU A 144 0.93 -10.55 -4.58
C LEU A 144 -0.52 -10.82 -4.93
N GLU A 145 -0.75 -11.74 -5.87
CA GLU A 145 -2.03 -12.39 -5.96
C GLU A 145 -2.24 -13.06 -4.62
N LEU A 146 -3.21 -12.55 -3.86
CA LEU A 146 -3.68 -13.25 -2.68
C LEU A 146 -4.37 -14.48 -3.22
N LEU A 147 -3.63 -15.59 -3.28
CA LEU A 147 -4.16 -16.85 -3.75
C LEU A 147 -5.14 -17.33 -2.68
N HIS A 148 -6.43 -17.17 -2.96
CA HIS A 148 -7.51 -17.71 -2.14
C HIS A 148 -7.78 -19.14 -2.59
N TYR A 149 -7.64 -20.08 -1.66
CA TYR A 149 -7.99 -21.47 -1.86
C TYR A 149 -9.05 -21.84 -0.83
N GLU A 150 -10.15 -22.40 -1.30
CA GLU A 150 -11.21 -22.94 -0.45
C GLU A 150 -11.56 -24.35 -0.89
N ILE A 151 -11.85 -25.18 0.10
CA ILE A 151 -12.44 -26.50 -0.09
C ILE A 151 -13.55 -26.68 0.94
N GLU A 152 -14.65 -27.31 0.55
CA GLU A 152 -15.67 -27.74 1.49
C GLU A 152 -15.29 -29.12 2.04
N ILE A 153 -15.23 -29.24 3.35
CA ILE A 153 -14.99 -30.51 4.04
C ILE A 153 -16.32 -30.92 4.67
N ASP A 154 -16.84 -32.08 4.26
CA ASP A 154 -18.07 -32.67 4.82
C ASP A 154 -17.82 -33.23 6.23
N ALA A 155 -17.58 -32.33 7.18
CA ALA A 155 -17.37 -32.62 8.59
C ALA A 155 -17.72 -31.38 9.45
N PRO A 156 -18.11 -31.59 10.71
CA PRO A 156 -18.26 -30.50 11.68
C PRO A 156 -16.98 -29.65 11.83
N ALA A 157 -17.15 -28.34 11.95
CA ALA A 157 -16.03 -27.39 12.00
C ALA A 157 -15.06 -27.64 13.17
N ASP A 158 -15.57 -28.07 14.32
CA ASP A 158 -14.78 -28.46 15.50
C ASP A 158 -13.88 -29.67 15.21
N LYS A 159 -14.38 -30.66 14.47
CA LYS A 159 -13.59 -31.81 14.03
C LYS A 159 -12.48 -31.38 13.08
N VAL A 160 -12.80 -30.52 12.10
CA VAL A 160 -11.80 -29.99 11.14
C VAL A 160 -10.71 -29.20 11.89
N TYR A 161 -11.11 -28.31 12.80
CA TYR A 161 -10.20 -27.50 13.61
C TYR A 161 -9.25 -28.38 14.44
N ASN A 162 -9.78 -29.38 15.14
CA ASN A 162 -8.99 -30.29 15.96
C ASN A 162 -8.00 -31.12 15.14
N ILE A 163 -8.39 -31.58 13.94
CA ILE A 163 -7.48 -32.33 13.06
C ILE A 163 -6.38 -31.41 12.50
N MET A 164 -6.76 -30.21 12.04
CA MET A 164 -5.84 -29.28 11.41
C MET A 164 -4.78 -28.75 12.38
N LEU A 165 -5.16 -28.45 13.62
CA LEU A 165 -4.32 -27.75 14.59
C LEU A 165 -3.91 -28.59 15.81
N GLY A 166 -4.44 -29.81 15.94
CA GLY A 166 -4.07 -30.75 16.99
C GLY A 166 -2.64 -31.25 16.82
N LYS A 167 -1.91 -31.39 17.93
CA LYS A 167 -0.47 -31.73 17.89
C LYS A 167 -0.20 -33.06 17.18
N ASP A 168 -0.95 -34.10 17.53
CA ASP A 168 -0.74 -35.44 16.96
C ASP A 168 -1.27 -35.52 15.51
N SER A 169 -2.45 -34.95 15.26
CA SER A 169 -3.08 -34.98 13.94
C SER A 169 -2.37 -34.10 12.92
N TYR A 170 -1.80 -32.97 13.33
CA TYR A 170 -1.00 -32.10 12.46
C TYR A 170 0.15 -32.88 11.84
N SER A 171 0.94 -33.55 12.67
CA SER A 171 2.07 -34.37 12.21
C SER A 171 1.61 -35.50 11.27
N GLU A 172 0.45 -36.10 11.53
CA GLU A 172 -0.09 -37.15 10.68
C GLU A 172 -0.46 -36.65 9.28
N TRP A 173 -1.26 -35.59 9.15
CA TRP A 173 -1.71 -35.13 7.83
C TRP A 173 -0.63 -34.36 7.07
N THR A 174 0.30 -33.69 7.76
CA THR A 174 1.44 -33.02 7.12
C THR A 174 2.58 -33.96 6.73
N SER A 175 2.55 -35.23 7.17
CA SER A 175 3.59 -36.22 6.87
C SER A 175 3.82 -36.45 5.36
N ILE A 176 2.79 -36.22 4.54
CA ILE A 176 2.87 -36.28 3.08
C ILE A 176 3.84 -35.22 2.52
N PHE A 177 3.93 -34.06 3.18
CA PHE A 177 4.86 -32.99 2.82
C PHE A 177 6.23 -33.21 3.47
N ASN A 178 6.28 -33.47 4.77
CA ASN A 178 7.50 -33.82 5.49
C ASN A 178 7.16 -34.76 6.67
N PRO A 179 7.69 -36.00 6.71
CA PRO A 179 7.38 -36.99 7.76
C PRO A 179 7.74 -36.54 9.19
N SER A 180 8.63 -35.57 9.33
CA SER A 180 9.08 -35.01 10.62
C SER A 180 8.33 -33.72 11.01
N SER A 181 7.32 -33.32 10.23
CA SER A 181 6.55 -32.11 10.49
C SER A 181 5.92 -32.14 11.88
N SER A 182 6.16 -31.08 12.65
CA SER A 182 5.53 -30.83 13.94
C SER A 182 5.47 -29.33 14.22
N PHE A 183 4.94 -28.93 15.37
CA PHE A 183 4.96 -27.53 15.79
C PHE A 183 5.07 -27.39 17.31
N GLU A 184 5.54 -26.23 17.75
CA GLU A 184 5.63 -25.80 19.15
C GLU A 184 5.07 -24.37 19.30
N GLY A 185 4.26 -24.13 20.32
CA GLY A 185 3.69 -22.80 20.59
C GLY A 185 2.22 -22.86 20.96
N SER A 186 1.53 -21.72 20.80
CA SER A 186 0.11 -21.56 21.13
C SER A 186 -0.65 -20.90 20.00
N TRP A 187 -1.84 -21.43 19.70
CA TRP A 187 -2.79 -20.87 18.72
C TRP A 187 -3.57 -19.67 19.27
N GLU A 188 -3.32 -19.23 20.50
CA GLU A 188 -3.96 -18.05 21.08
C GLU A 188 -3.51 -16.75 20.40
N LYS A 189 -4.44 -15.79 20.28
CA LYS A 189 -4.18 -14.50 19.65
C LYS A 189 -2.98 -13.80 20.30
N GLY A 190 -2.00 -13.44 19.48
CA GLY A 190 -0.77 -12.75 19.91
C GLY A 190 0.35 -13.67 20.40
N SER A 191 0.11 -14.98 20.45
CA SER A 191 1.15 -15.98 20.75
C SER A 191 2.04 -16.26 19.55
N LYS A 192 3.23 -16.81 19.83
CA LYS A 192 4.14 -17.30 18.81
C LYS A 192 3.87 -18.78 18.51
N MET A 193 4.02 -19.15 17.25
CA MET A 193 3.99 -20.52 16.75
C MET A 193 5.28 -20.81 15.99
N LEU A 194 5.89 -21.97 16.23
CA LEU A 194 7.07 -22.46 15.54
C LEU A 194 6.73 -23.78 14.85
N PHE A 195 6.91 -23.86 13.54
CA PHE A 195 6.76 -25.11 12.79
C PHE A 195 8.13 -25.76 12.60
N LEU A 196 8.19 -27.06 12.87
CA LEU A 196 9.41 -27.85 12.89
C LEU A 196 9.35 -28.92 11.79
N GLY A 197 10.50 -29.25 11.23
CA GLY A 197 10.71 -30.34 10.30
C GLY A 197 12.21 -30.48 10.02
N GLU A 198 12.70 -31.71 9.97
CA GLU A 198 14.05 -32.05 9.53
C GLU A 198 14.12 -31.90 8.01
N ASP A 199 15.17 -31.21 7.53
CA ASP A 199 15.53 -31.24 6.12
C ASP A 199 16.19 -32.58 5.83
N ASN A 200 15.50 -33.44 5.08
CA ASN A 200 16.10 -34.64 4.51
C ASN A 200 17.16 -34.21 3.49
N GLY A 201 18.39 -34.03 3.97
CA GLY A 201 19.52 -33.43 3.26
C GLY A 201 19.54 -33.68 1.75
N LYS A 202 19.36 -32.61 0.99
CA LYS A 202 20.26 -32.32 -0.11
C LYS A 202 21.10 -31.12 0.32
N GLN A 203 22.34 -31.39 0.71
CA GLN A 203 23.38 -30.39 0.59
C GLN A 203 23.42 -29.95 -0.87
N GLU A 204 23.12 -28.69 -1.14
CA GLU A 204 23.44 -28.05 -2.40
C GLU A 204 24.96 -27.77 -2.39
N GLU A 205 25.71 -28.46 -3.26
CA GLU A 205 26.99 -27.96 -3.79
C GLU A 205 26.73 -26.98 -4.93
#